data_AF-A0A9Q0MB52-F1
#
_entry.id   AF-A0A9Q0MB52-F1
#
_cell.length_a   1.000
_cell.length_b   1.000
_cell.length_c   1.000
_cell.angle_alpha   90.00
_cell.angle_beta   90.00
_cell.angle_gamma   90.00
#
_symmetry.space_group_name_H-M   'P 1'
#
loop_
_entity.id
_entity.type
_entity.pdbx_description
1 polymer ?
#
loop_
_entity_poly.entity_id
_entity_poly.type
_entity_poly.pdbx_seq_one_letter_code
_entity_poly.pdbx_strand_id
1 'polypeptide(L)'
;MVRNILILAIALVMVSATMAFVCPPNICDMIRCDETVEINCLQRDTNLYKFEPEGGFCGCCPTCVRLLQENESCFAMTIRGAPRTVECAEGLHCDSKSVVCKRDE
;
A
#
# COMPACT_ATOMS: atom_id res chain seq x y z
N MET A 1 14.25 -34.42 -27.49
CA MET A 1 13.37 -33.43 -28.15
C MET A 1 12.19 -33.04 -27.26
N VAL A 2 11.39 -34.00 -26.77
CA VAL A 2 10.21 -33.75 -25.90
C VAL A 2 10.53 -32.98 -24.60
N ARG A 3 11.66 -33.28 -23.94
CA ARG A 3 12.09 -32.60 -22.70
C ARG A 3 12.27 -31.08 -22.87
N ASN A 4 12.82 -30.64 -23.99
CA ASN A 4 13.07 -29.21 -24.25
C ASN A 4 11.77 -28.47 -24.58
N ILE A 5 10.84 -29.15 -25.27
CA ILE A 5 9.50 -28.63 -25.57
C ILE A 5 8.70 -28.44 -24.27
N LEU A 6 8.79 -29.39 -23.33
CA LEU A 6 8.11 -29.31 -22.04
C LEU A 6 8.61 -28.13 -21.19
N ILE A 7 9.93 -27.91 -21.16
CA ILE A 7 10.55 -26.78 -20.43
C ILE A 7 10.11 -25.45 -21.05
N LEU A 8 10.05 -25.35 -22.38
CA LEU A 8 9.58 -24.14 -23.06
C LEU A 8 8.10 -23.86 -22.76
N ALA A 9 7.25 -24.88 -22.75
CA ALA A 9 5.83 -24.74 -22.45
C ALA A 9 5.60 -24.25 -21.01
N ILE A 10 6.34 -24.79 -20.03
CA ILE A 10 6.25 -24.37 -18.63
C ILE A 10 6.74 -22.92 -18.45
N ALA A 11 7.82 -22.54 -19.14
CA ALA A 11 8.33 -21.18 -19.10
C ALA A 11 7.34 -20.15 -19.67
N LEU A 12 6.67 -20.47 -20.79
CA LEU A 12 5.67 -19.60 -21.42
C LEU A 12 4.43 -19.37 -20.53
N VAL A 13 3.98 -20.40 -19.80
CA VAL A 13 2.88 -20.26 -18.83
C VAL A 13 3.27 -19.35 -17.66
N MET A 14 4.50 -19.46 -17.15
CA MET A 14 4.96 -18.60 -16.04
C MET A 14 5.09 -17.12 -16.44
N VAL A 15 5.44 -16.81 -17.71
CA VAL A 15 5.52 -15.43 -18.20
C VAL A 15 4.13 -14.76 -18.27
N SER A 16 3.06 -15.52 -18.51
CA SER A 16 1.70 -14.96 -18.49
C SER A 16 1.17 -14.60 -17.09
N ALA A 17 1.80 -15.10 -16.03
CA ALA A 17 1.37 -14.84 -14.65
C ALA A 17 1.93 -13.52 -14.06
N THR A 18 2.84 -12.84 -14.77
CA THR A 18 3.36 -11.54 -14.32
C THR A 18 2.51 -10.41 -14.87
N MET A 19 1.25 -10.33 -14.45
CA MET A 19 0.54 -9.06 -14.49
C MET A 19 1.12 -8.22 -13.35
N ALA A 20 2.15 -7.42 -13.65
CA ALA A 20 2.48 -6.32 -12.77
C ALA A 20 1.18 -5.51 -12.58
N PHE A 21 0.70 -5.40 -11.35
CA PHE A 21 -0.49 -4.61 -10.99
C PHE A 21 -0.15 -3.11 -11.18
N VAL A 22 0.07 -2.73 -12.44
CA VAL A 22 0.38 -1.37 -12.85
C VAL A 22 -0.96 -0.69 -13.10
N CYS A 23 -1.18 0.41 -12.40
CA CYS A 23 -2.33 1.26 -12.58
C CYS A 23 -2.31 1.81 -14.02
N PRO A 24 -3.31 1.48 -14.87
CA PRO A 24 -3.34 1.99 -16.21
C PRO A 24 -3.55 3.52 -16.19
N PRO A 25 -3.07 4.24 -17.21
CA PRO A 25 -3.34 5.66 -17.32
C PRO A 25 -4.85 5.90 -17.33
N ASN A 26 -5.30 6.97 -16.64
CA ASN A 26 -6.69 7.40 -16.55
C ASN A 26 -7.63 6.44 -15.78
N ILE A 27 -7.11 5.45 -15.03
CA ILE A 27 -7.96 4.54 -14.24
C ILE A 27 -8.84 5.29 -13.23
N CYS A 28 -8.38 6.43 -12.71
CA CYS A 28 -9.13 7.22 -11.75
C CYS A 28 -10.42 7.83 -12.34
N ASP A 29 -10.49 8.06 -13.66
CA ASP A 29 -11.69 8.58 -14.33
C ASP A 29 -12.88 7.61 -14.26
N MET A 30 -12.59 6.32 -14.06
CA MET A 30 -13.59 5.26 -13.97
C MET A 30 -13.94 4.91 -12.52
N ILE A 31 -13.21 5.44 -11.55
CA ILE A 31 -13.39 5.13 -10.13
C ILE A 31 -14.29 6.19 -9.49
N ARG A 32 -15.27 5.71 -8.69
CA ARG A 32 -16.06 6.59 -7.82
C ARG A 32 -15.59 6.39 -6.39
N CYS A 33 -15.10 7.48 -5.80
CA CYS A 33 -14.61 7.48 -4.42
C CYS A 33 -15.72 7.82 -3.42
N ASP A 34 -15.53 7.38 -2.18
CA ASP A 34 -16.40 7.76 -1.07
C ASP A 34 -16.04 9.16 -0.57
N GLU A 35 -16.96 10.10 -0.76
CA GLU A 35 -16.81 11.51 -0.36
C GLU A 35 -16.85 11.69 1.17
N THR A 36 -17.33 10.70 1.92
CA THR A 36 -17.45 10.81 3.38
C THR A 36 -16.12 10.53 4.11
N VAL A 37 -15.12 10.00 3.41
CA VAL A 37 -13.82 9.61 3.99
C VAL A 37 -13.13 10.78 4.67
N GLU A 38 -13.15 11.96 4.06
CA GLU A 38 -12.54 13.17 4.62
C GLU A 38 -13.18 13.54 5.96
N ILE A 39 -14.51 13.69 5.98
CA ILE A 39 -15.25 14.06 7.19
C ILE A 39 -15.05 13.01 8.28
N ASN A 40 -15.17 11.73 7.94
CA ASN A 40 -15.01 10.63 8.88
C ASN A 40 -13.58 10.52 9.43
N CYS A 41 -12.57 10.92 8.66
CA CYS A 41 -11.18 10.91 9.12
C CYS A 41 -10.88 12.10 10.02
N LEU A 42 -11.34 13.30 9.64
CA LEU A 42 -11.13 14.53 10.40
C LEU A 42 -11.89 14.52 11.74
N GLN A 43 -12.95 13.73 11.87
CA GLN A 43 -13.65 13.50 13.15
C GLN A 43 -12.89 12.54 14.10
N ARG A 44 -11.88 11.82 13.62
CA ARG A 44 -11.06 10.94 14.45
C ARG A 44 -9.96 11.73 15.16
N ASP A 45 -9.31 11.06 16.11
CA ASP A 45 -8.13 11.60 16.78
C ASP A 45 -7.00 11.83 15.75
N THR A 46 -6.66 13.09 15.52
CA THR A 46 -5.63 13.53 14.57
C THR A 46 -4.22 13.13 14.98
N ASN A 47 -4.01 12.68 16.22
CA ASN A 47 -2.74 12.08 16.65
C ASN A 47 -2.61 10.62 16.22
N LEU A 48 -3.73 9.98 15.87
CA LEU A 48 -3.80 8.56 15.49
C LEU A 48 -4.19 8.36 14.03
N TYR A 49 -4.69 9.39 13.35
CA TYR A 49 -5.14 9.30 11.97
C TYR A 49 -4.79 10.55 11.17
N LYS A 50 -4.43 10.33 9.91
CA LYS A 50 -4.11 11.36 8.93
C LYS A 50 -4.94 11.15 7.67
N PHE A 51 -5.58 12.22 7.20
CA PHE A 51 -6.25 12.20 5.91
C PHE A 51 -5.23 12.27 4.77
N GLU A 52 -5.37 11.39 3.79
CA GLU A 52 -4.50 11.33 2.61
C GLU A 52 -5.37 11.34 1.35
N PRO A 53 -5.43 12.43 0.58
CA PRO A 53 -6.34 12.59 -0.55
C PRO A 53 -6.07 11.60 -1.70
N GLU A 54 -4.84 11.09 -1.81
CA GLU A 54 -4.41 10.14 -2.85
C GLU A 54 -3.89 8.83 -2.24
N GLY A 55 -4.43 8.41 -1.10
CA GLY A 55 -3.90 7.23 -0.39
C GLY A 55 -4.50 5.90 -0.81
N GLY A 56 -5.59 5.90 -1.57
CA GLY A 56 -6.30 4.71 -2.04
C GLY A 56 -5.54 3.92 -3.11
N PHE A 57 -6.15 2.83 -3.58
CA PHE A 57 -5.58 2.01 -4.65
C PHE A 57 -5.31 2.87 -5.90
N CYS A 58 -4.13 2.73 -6.48
CA CYS A 58 -3.66 3.56 -7.61
C CYS A 58 -3.61 5.08 -7.35
N GLY A 59 -3.74 5.52 -6.10
CA GLY A 59 -3.77 6.94 -5.75
C GLY A 59 -5.06 7.66 -6.14
N CYS A 60 -6.11 6.93 -6.55
CA CYS A 60 -7.30 7.54 -7.12
C CYS A 60 -8.30 8.08 -6.09
N CYS A 61 -8.26 7.59 -4.86
CA CYS A 61 -9.25 7.95 -3.83
C CYS A 61 -8.59 8.39 -2.53
N PRO A 62 -9.28 9.24 -1.76
CA PRO A 62 -8.86 9.57 -0.42
C PRO A 62 -8.89 8.34 0.50
N THR A 63 -8.03 8.37 1.52
CA THR A 63 -8.04 7.39 2.61
C THR A 63 -7.73 8.05 3.95
N CYS A 64 -7.97 7.31 5.02
CA CYS A 64 -7.62 7.70 6.38
C CYS A 64 -6.52 6.76 6.89
N VAL A 65 -5.29 7.27 6.94
CA VAL A 65 -4.10 6.51 7.31
C VAL A 65 -3.97 6.49 8.83
N ARG A 66 -3.76 5.32 9.42
CA ARG A 66 -3.48 5.22 10.87
C ARG A 66 -2.01 5.54 11.16
N LEU A 67 -1.78 6.44 12.11
CA LEU A 67 -0.46 6.80 12.61
C LEU A 67 -0.04 5.82 13.72
N LEU A 68 1.02 5.07 13.43
CA LEU A 68 1.62 4.08 14.33
C LEU A 68 2.58 4.78 15.30
N GLN A 69 2.35 4.58 16.59
CA GLN A 69 3.16 5.10 17.67
C GLN A 69 4.46 4.30 17.85
N GLU A 70 5.34 4.81 18.69
CA GLU A 70 6.62 4.16 19.01
C GLU A 70 6.41 2.71 19.49
N ASN A 71 7.20 1.78 18.95
CA ASN A 71 7.11 0.33 19.16
C ASN A 71 5.87 -0.38 18.56
N GLU A 72 4.97 0.31 17.85
CA GLU A 72 3.92 -0.37 17.11
C GLU A 72 4.46 -1.06 15.85
N SER A 73 3.83 -2.17 15.47
CA SER A 73 4.22 -2.95 14.29
C SER A 73 3.93 -2.18 13.00
N CYS A 74 4.96 -1.99 12.17
CA CYS A 74 4.87 -1.39 10.84
C CYS A 74 4.91 -2.44 9.72
N PHE A 75 4.60 -3.70 10.02
CA PHE A 75 4.65 -4.81 9.05
C PHE A 75 3.80 -4.54 7.80
N ALA A 76 2.63 -3.91 7.96
CA ALA A 76 1.76 -3.56 6.84
C ALA A 76 2.44 -2.64 5.81
N MET A 77 3.41 -1.80 6.23
CA MET A 77 4.19 -0.94 5.33
C MET A 77 5.23 -1.71 4.50
N THR A 78 5.55 -2.95 4.87
CA THR A 78 6.49 -3.80 4.12
C THR A 78 5.85 -4.45 2.89
N ILE A 79 4.51 -4.46 2.83
CA ILE A 79 3.73 -5.02 1.73
C ILE A 79 3.78 -4.04 0.55
N ARG A 80 4.42 -4.45 -0.56
CA ARG A 80 4.46 -3.67 -1.80
C ARG A 80 3.25 -3.96 -2.68
N GLY A 81 2.83 -2.96 -3.45
CA GLY A 81 1.72 -3.08 -4.41
C GLY A 81 0.33 -2.90 -3.80
N ALA A 82 0.23 -2.75 -2.48
CA ALA A 82 -0.99 -2.33 -1.80
C ALA A 82 -0.89 -0.84 -1.40
N PRO A 83 -2.02 -0.10 -1.38
CA PRO A 83 -2.06 1.24 -0.82
C PRO A 83 -1.69 1.24 0.66
N ARG A 84 -1.02 2.30 1.11
CA ARG A 84 -0.62 2.44 2.51
C ARG A 84 -1.83 2.77 3.37
N THR A 85 -2.19 1.87 4.28
CA THR A 85 -3.27 2.07 5.26
C THR A 85 -2.76 2.52 6.63
N VAL A 86 -1.44 2.42 6.83
CA VAL A 86 -0.74 2.83 8.06
C VAL A 86 0.56 3.56 7.71
N GLU A 87 0.97 4.46 8.58
CA GLU A 87 2.22 5.22 8.51
C GLU A 87 2.76 5.38 9.93
N CYS A 88 4.08 5.43 10.15
CA CYS A 88 4.60 5.78 11.47
C CYS A 88 4.26 7.25 11.79
N ALA A 89 4.01 7.55 13.07
CA ALA A 89 3.78 8.92 13.53
C ALA A 89 5.01 9.81 13.27
N GLU A 90 4.82 11.12 13.36
CA GLU A 90 5.86 12.10 13.05
C GLU A 90 7.16 11.85 13.84
N GLY A 91 8.31 11.89 13.14
CA GLY A 91 9.62 11.63 13.73
C GLY A 91 9.94 10.15 14.00
N LEU A 92 9.10 9.22 13.55
CA LEU A 92 9.34 7.79 13.63
C LEU A 92 9.56 7.18 12.24
N HIS A 93 10.46 6.20 12.13
CA HIS A 93 10.66 5.38 10.95
C HIS A 93 10.36 3.91 11.24
N CYS A 94 9.97 3.16 10.21
CA CYS A 94 9.81 1.71 10.32
C CYS A 94 11.19 1.03 10.28
N ASP A 95 11.65 0.51 11.42
CA ASP A 95 12.91 -0.22 11.51
C ASP A 95 12.80 -1.56 10.75
N SER A 96 13.65 -1.75 9.73
CA SER A 96 13.60 -2.92 8.85
C SER A 96 13.97 -4.25 9.53
N LYS A 97 14.64 -4.23 10.69
CA LYS A 97 15.07 -5.42 11.42
C LYS A 97 14.01 -5.87 12.43
N SER A 98 13.47 -4.93 13.19
CA SER A 98 12.46 -5.20 14.23
C SER A 98 11.02 -5.05 13.74
N VAL A 99 10.80 -4.45 12.57
CA VAL A 99 9.48 -4.24 11.95
C VAL A 99 8.52 -3.49 12.89
N VAL A 100 9.06 -2.46 13.54
CA VAL A 100 8.34 -1.54 14.43
C VAL A 100 8.75 -0.10 14.18
N CYS A 101 7.88 0.85 14.53
CA CYS A 101 8.21 2.28 14.45
C CYS A 101 9.18 2.67 15.58
N LYS A 102 10.30 3.32 15.21
CA LYS A 102 11.32 3.83 16.14
C LYS A 102 11.63 5.29 15.85
N ARG A 103 12.04 6.03 16.87
CA ARG A 103 12.53 7.40 16.72
C ARG A 103 13.92 7.39 16.08
N ASP A 104 14.16 8.33 15.18
CA ASP A 104 15.52 8.63 14.73
C ASP A 104 16.33 9.17 15.93
N GLU A 105 17.41 8.48 16.29
CA GLU A 105 18.34 8.89 17.36
C GLU A 105 19.28 10.03 16.92
#